data_AF-A0A0B8WX08-F1
#
_entry.id   AF-A0A0B8WX08-F1
#
_cell.length_a   1.000
_cell.length_b   1.000
_cell.length_c   1.000
_cell.angle_alpha   90.00
_cell.angle_beta   90.00
_cell.angle_gamma   90.00
#
_symmetry.space_group_name_H-M   'P 1'
#
loop_
_entity.id
_entity.type
_entity.pdbx_description
1 polymer ?
#
loop_
_entity_poly.entity_id
_entity_poly.type
_entity_poly.pdbx_seq_one_letter_code
_entity_poly.pdbx_strand_id
1 'polypeptide(L)'
;MRFLSFIVVLLLFICLGACSASKDDKIPEPTPVEPVVDTKPVAAEDLQFFIVSREVFAASCYECHNRAQGMIRGGIGTDIYEEVLENAQRIYQKTVIERTMPMNASLTPRQYSLLKAWLEAGAPMNTELEYSNYDVEK
;
A
#
# COMPACT_ATOMS: atom_id res chain seq x y z
N MET A 1 6.14 -34.35 -61.82
CA MET A 1 4.85 -34.44 -61.10
C MET A 1 5.02 -34.16 -59.60
N ARG A 2 5.58 -32.99 -59.24
CA ARG A 2 5.76 -32.53 -57.85
C ARG A 2 5.49 -31.02 -57.69
N PHE A 3 4.71 -30.44 -58.61
CA PHE A 3 4.31 -29.04 -58.57
C PHE A 3 2.81 -28.85 -58.29
N LEU A 4 2.04 -29.95 -58.24
CA LEU A 4 0.59 -29.91 -58.04
C LEU A 4 0.15 -29.85 -56.57
N SER A 5 1.08 -30.02 -55.62
CA SER A 5 0.77 -30.00 -54.17
C SER A 5 0.95 -28.64 -53.49
N PHE A 6 1.58 -27.66 -54.13
CA PHE A 6 1.74 -26.32 -53.54
C PHE A 6 0.54 -25.39 -53.79
N ILE A 7 -0.30 -25.70 -54.80
CA ILE A 7 -1.45 -24.85 -55.17
C ILE A 7 -2.62 -25.04 -54.21
N VAL A 8 -2.71 -26.18 -53.51
CA VAL A 8 -3.82 -26.46 -52.57
C VAL A 8 -3.63 -25.77 -51.21
N VAL A 9 -2.39 -25.46 -50.81
CA VAL A 9 -2.11 -24.76 -49.54
C VAL A 9 -2.25 -23.23 -49.66
N LEU A 10 -2.13 -22.68 -50.88
CA LEU A 10 -2.28 -21.25 -51.14
C LEU A 10 -3.76 -20.78 -51.19
N LEU A 11 -4.72 -21.71 -51.28
CA LEU A 11 -6.17 -21.42 -51.35
C LEU A 11 -6.89 -21.52 -50.01
N LEU A 12 -6.16 -21.57 -48.89
CA LEU A 12 -6.71 -21.51 -47.52
C LEU A 12 -6.32 -20.19 -46.81
N PHE A 13 -6.19 -19.09 -47.57
CA PHE A 13 -5.79 -17.77 -47.07
C PHE A 13 -6.76 -16.65 -47.48
N ILE A 14 -7.99 -16.99 -47.82
CA ILE A 14 -9.02 -16.01 -48.21
C ILE A 14 -10.28 -16.30 -47.41
N CYS A 15 -10.33 -15.80 -46.18
CA CYS A 15 -11.57 -15.44 -45.50
C CYS A 15 -11.23 -14.54 -44.31
N LEU A 16 -12.01 -13.46 -44.19
CA LEU A 16 -12.07 -12.51 -43.08
C LEU A 16 -11.11 -11.32 -43.17
N GLY A 17 -11.22 -10.59 -44.29
CA GLY A 17 -11.16 -9.13 -44.22
C GLY A 17 -12.37 -8.63 -43.43
N ALA A 18 -12.13 -8.20 -42.19
CA ALA A 18 -13.07 -7.44 -41.37
C ALA A 18 -12.47 -6.06 -41.11
N CYS A 19 -13.25 -5.04 -41.47
CA CYS A 19 -12.90 -3.64 -41.44
C CYS A 19 -12.40 -3.18 -40.07
N SER A 20 -11.19 -2.63 -39.99
CA SER A 20 -10.84 -1.72 -38.89
C SER A 20 -11.05 -0.30 -39.38
N ALA A 21 -12.22 0.25 -39.06
CA ALA A 21 -12.49 1.66 -39.20
C ALA A 21 -11.57 2.41 -38.21
N SER A 22 -10.61 3.18 -38.74
CA SER A 22 -9.91 4.19 -37.96
C SER A 22 -10.95 5.23 -37.52
N LYS A 23 -11.42 5.11 -36.29
CA LYS A 23 -11.98 6.25 -35.59
C LYS A 23 -10.79 7.13 -35.19
N ASP A 24 -10.74 8.32 -35.77
CA ASP A 24 -9.94 9.43 -35.26
C ASP A 24 -10.55 9.87 -33.92
N ASP A 25 -10.35 9.07 -32.89
CA ASP A 25 -10.63 9.49 -31.53
C ASP A 25 -9.49 10.45 -31.17
N LYS A 26 -9.78 11.76 -31.26
CA LYS A 26 -8.95 12.81 -30.66
C LYS A 26 -8.58 12.32 -29.26
N ILE A 27 -7.31 11.98 -29.05
CA ILE A 27 -6.77 11.77 -27.71
C ILE A 27 -7.03 13.10 -27.00
N PRO A 28 -7.95 13.17 -26.01
CA PRO A 28 -8.01 14.36 -25.18
C PRO A 28 -6.62 14.46 -24.57
N GLU A 29 -5.98 15.61 -24.78
CA GLU A 29 -4.75 16.00 -24.11
C GLU A 29 -4.82 15.52 -22.65
N PRO A 30 -3.84 14.75 -22.15
CA PRO A 30 -3.90 14.27 -20.78
C PRO A 30 -3.93 15.50 -19.88
N THR A 31 -5.12 15.83 -19.39
CA THR A 31 -5.31 16.78 -18.30
C THR A 31 -4.31 16.39 -17.23
N PRO A 32 -3.48 17.33 -16.73
CA PRO A 32 -2.63 17.06 -15.59
C PRO A 32 -3.49 16.46 -14.48
N VAL A 33 -3.29 15.18 -14.18
CA VAL A 33 -3.92 14.57 -13.01
C VAL A 33 -3.23 15.23 -11.83
N GLU A 34 -3.86 16.26 -11.28
CA GLU A 34 -3.39 16.85 -10.03
C GLU A 34 -3.26 15.72 -9.01
N PRO A 35 -2.13 15.61 -8.29
CA PRO A 35 -1.96 14.56 -7.30
C PRO A 35 -3.07 14.72 -6.27
N VAL A 36 -3.97 13.74 -6.22
CA VAL A 36 -5.00 13.64 -5.19
C VAL A 36 -4.26 13.32 -3.88
N VAL A 37 -3.76 14.37 -3.22
CA VAL A 37 -3.25 14.26 -1.87
C VAL A 37 -4.45 13.90 -1.01
N ASP A 38 -4.48 12.68 -0.49
CA ASP A 38 -5.48 12.30 0.51
C ASP A 38 -5.22 13.17 1.76
N THR A 39 -5.98 14.27 1.87
CA THR A 39 -5.82 15.29 2.89
C THR A 39 -6.54 14.96 4.19
N LYS A 40 -7.07 13.73 4.38
CA LYS A 40 -7.78 13.39 5.62
C LYS A 40 -6.86 13.65 6.83
N PRO A 41 -7.21 14.60 7.71
CA PRO A 41 -6.45 14.86 8.92
C PRO A 41 -6.36 13.59 9.79
N VAL A 42 -5.24 13.42 10.50
CA VAL A 42 -5.12 12.34 11.48
C VAL A 42 -5.96 12.73 12.70
N ALA A 43 -7.05 12.01 12.92
CA ALA A 43 -7.93 12.23 14.07
C ALA A 43 -7.39 11.48 15.30
N ALA A 44 -7.77 11.90 16.51
CA ALA A 44 -7.25 11.32 17.74
C ALA A 44 -7.64 9.83 17.87
N GLU A 45 -8.83 9.48 17.39
CA GLU A 45 -9.34 8.12 17.31
C GLU A 45 -8.57 7.23 16.32
N ASP A 46 -7.81 7.80 15.39
CA ASP A 46 -6.95 7.04 14.47
C ASP A 46 -5.60 6.67 15.13
N LEU A 47 -5.25 7.28 16.27
CA LEU A 47 -3.99 7.05 16.98
C LEU A 47 -4.06 5.78 17.83
N GLN A 48 -4.29 4.64 17.19
CA GLN A 48 -4.37 3.32 17.83
C GLN A 48 -3.49 2.33 17.09
N PHE A 49 -2.88 1.41 17.82
CA PHE A 49 -2.02 0.38 17.21
C PHE A 49 -2.74 -0.39 16.11
N PHE A 50 -4.01 -0.78 16.29
CA PHE A 50 -4.77 -1.50 15.27
C PHE A 50 -4.89 -0.73 13.95
N ILE A 51 -5.17 0.58 14.01
CA ILE A 51 -5.31 1.43 12.83
C ILE A 51 -3.95 1.60 12.13
N VAL A 52 -2.89 1.90 12.89
CA VAL A 52 -1.53 2.07 12.35
C VAL A 52 -0.99 0.75 11.79
N SER A 53 -1.26 -0.37 12.46
CA SER A 53 -0.89 -1.70 12.01
C SER A 53 -1.54 -2.02 10.67
N ARG A 54 -2.85 -1.80 10.53
CA ARG A 54 -3.59 -2.06 9.28
C ARG A 54 -3.16 -1.13 8.15
N GLU A 55 -3.06 0.18 8.41
CA GLU A 55 -2.88 1.19 7.36
C GLU A 55 -1.42 1.41 6.98
N VAL A 56 -0.48 1.18 7.90
CA VAL A 56 0.94 1.45 7.71
C VAL A 56 1.75 0.16 7.74
N PHE A 57 1.74 -0.59 8.85
CA PHE A 57 2.67 -1.71 8.99
C PHE A 57 2.36 -2.87 8.04
N ALA A 58 1.10 -3.27 7.94
CA ALA A 58 0.66 -4.32 7.02
C ALA A 58 0.86 -3.92 5.55
N ALA A 59 0.62 -2.66 5.22
CA ALA A 59 0.73 -2.17 3.85
C ALA A 59 2.18 -1.95 3.40
N SER A 60 3.06 -1.53 4.31
CA SER A 60 4.37 -0.96 3.94
C SER A 60 5.57 -1.55 4.69
N CYS A 61 5.37 -2.40 5.70
CA CYS A 61 6.46 -2.90 6.56
C CYS A 61 6.54 -4.43 6.64
N TYR A 62 5.41 -5.13 6.60
CA TYR A 62 5.33 -6.57 6.87
C TYR A 62 6.10 -7.45 5.88
N GLU A 63 6.35 -6.98 4.66
CA GLU A 63 7.20 -7.71 3.71
C GLU A 63 8.59 -8.04 4.28
N CYS A 64 9.11 -7.19 5.17
CA CYS A 64 10.44 -7.34 5.76
C CYS A 64 10.43 -7.47 7.30
N HIS A 65 9.33 -7.07 7.95
CA HIS A 65 9.21 -6.90 9.41
C HIS A 65 7.90 -7.54 9.93
N ASN A 66 7.66 -8.82 9.63
CA ASN A 66 6.56 -9.63 10.11
C ASN A 66 7.10 -10.90 10.80
N ARG A 67 7.09 -10.93 12.13
CA ARG A 67 7.56 -12.06 12.93
C ARG A 67 6.69 -13.29 12.75
N ALA A 68 5.37 -13.15 12.67
CA ALA A 68 4.47 -14.27 12.45
C ALA A 68 4.80 -15.04 11.15
N GLN A 69 5.38 -14.37 10.15
CA GLN A 69 5.84 -14.94 8.89
C GLN A 69 7.35 -15.20 8.83
N GLY A 70 8.10 -14.99 9.92
CA GLY A 70 9.55 -15.18 9.96
C GLY A 70 10.37 -14.09 9.26
N MET A 71 9.74 -12.99 8.84
CA MET A 71 10.38 -11.85 8.17
C MET A 71 10.84 -10.84 9.22
N ILE A 72 12.07 -10.96 9.71
CA ILE A 72 12.58 -10.13 10.83
C ILE A 72 13.84 -9.35 10.47
N ARG A 73 13.85 -8.71 9.28
CA ARG A 73 14.99 -7.88 8.87
C ARG A 73 15.25 -6.79 9.90
N GLY A 74 16.51 -6.55 10.24
CA GLY A 74 16.87 -5.60 11.29
C GLY A 74 16.45 -6.00 12.72
N GLY A 75 15.97 -7.24 12.91
CA GLY A 75 15.72 -7.83 14.23
C GLY A 75 14.39 -7.48 14.89
N ILE A 76 13.44 -6.89 14.16
CA ILE A 76 12.14 -6.45 14.71
C ILE A 76 10.98 -6.99 13.88
N GLY A 77 9.91 -7.43 14.56
CA GLY A 77 8.59 -7.63 13.98
C GLY A 77 7.70 -6.42 14.25
N THR A 78 7.11 -5.84 13.19
CA THR A 78 6.16 -4.71 13.32
C THR A 78 4.70 -5.16 13.48
N ASP A 79 4.49 -6.47 13.47
CA ASP A 79 3.22 -7.18 13.69
C ASP A 79 2.94 -7.49 15.16
N ILE A 80 3.88 -7.21 16.05
CA ILE A 80 3.78 -7.43 17.50
C ILE A 80 3.92 -6.07 18.19
N TYR A 81 2.91 -5.67 18.94
CA TYR A 81 2.86 -4.34 19.57
C TYR A 81 4.04 -4.11 20.51
N GLU A 82 4.37 -5.10 21.34
CA GLU A 82 5.43 -5.01 22.33
C GLU A 82 6.79 -4.73 21.68
N GLU A 83 7.10 -5.42 20.57
CA GLU A 83 8.34 -5.18 19.82
C GLU A 83 8.36 -3.80 19.16
N VAL A 84 7.22 -3.35 18.62
CA VAL A 84 7.11 -2.00 18.07
C VAL A 84 7.34 -0.95 19.14
N LEU A 85 6.74 -1.12 20.32
CA LEU A 85 6.86 -0.19 21.45
C LEU A 85 8.30 -0.12 21.96
N GLU A 86 8.94 -1.27 22.19
CA GLU A 86 10.35 -1.36 22.60
C GLU A 86 11.30 -0.69 21.59
N ASN A 87 10.92 -0.67 20.31
CA ASN A 87 11.71 -0.11 19.22
C ASN A 87 11.16 1.22 18.69
N ALA A 88 10.21 1.87 19.37
CA ALA A 88 9.47 3.02 18.84
C ALA A 88 10.40 4.16 18.41
N GLN A 89 11.43 4.48 19.21
CA GLN A 89 12.40 5.51 18.86
C GLN A 89 13.20 5.15 17.61
N ARG A 90 13.61 3.88 17.45
CA ARG A 90 14.33 3.41 16.27
C ARG A 90 13.45 3.49 15.02
N ILE A 91 12.18 3.11 15.15
CA ILE A 91 11.18 3.22 14.08
C ILE A 91 11.01 4.70 13.68
N TYR A 92 10.86 5.60 14.65
CA TYR A 92 10.77 7.05 14.40
C TYR A 92 11.99 7.58 13.66
N GLN A 93 13.20 7.22 14.10
CA GLN A 93 14.43 7.63 13.43
C GLN A 93 14.47 7.17 11.97
N LYS A 94 14.15 5.89 11.68
CA LYS A 94 14.24 5.35 10.32
C LYS A 94 13.13 5.83 9.38
N THR A 95 11.92 6.05 9.90
CA THR A 95 10.75 6.36 9.07
C THR A 95 10.44 7.86 8.99
N VAL A 96 10.62 8.60 10.08
CA VAL A 96 10.25 10.02 10.16
C VAL A 96 11.44 10.92 9.88
N ILE A 97 12.58 10.65 10.53
CA ILE A 97 13.78 11.51 10.46
C ILE A 97 14.62 11.18 9.23
N GLU A 98 15.13 9.96 9.15
CA GLU A 98 16.03 9.54 8.07
C GLU A 98 15.29 9.20 6.78
N ARG A 99 14.03 8.76 6.89
CA ARG A 99 13.20 8.29 5.77
C ARG A 99 13.89 7.23 4.92
N THR A 100 14.65 6.35 5.58
CA THR A 100 15.34 5.20 4.97
C THR A 100 14.51 3.92 5.01
N MET A 101 13.34 3.97 5.66
CA MET A 101 12.34 2.91 5.65
C MET A 101 10.98 3.45 5.18
N PRO A 102 10.27 2.72 4.31
CA PRO A 102 10.64 1.42 3.72
C PRO A 102 11.80 1.50 2.72
N MET A 103 12.61 0.43 2.59
CA MET A 103 13.87 0.46 1.81
C MET A 103 13.69 0.71 0.30
N ASN A 104 12.62 0.19 -0.30
CA ASN A 104 12.36 0.27 -1.75
C ASN A 104 10.99 0.87 -2.08
N ALA A 105 10.38 1.55 -1.10
CA ALA A 105 9.07 2.17 -1.24
C ALA A 105 9.03 3.47 -0.43
N SER A 106 7.91 4.17 -0.50
CA SER A 106 7.67 5.36 0.31
C SER A 106 6.30 5.25 0.96
N LEU A 107 6.18 5.78 2.17
CA LEU A 107 4.87 5.94 2.80
C LEU A 107 4.06 6.98 2.01
N THR A 108 2.76 6.75 1.87
CA THR A 108 1.85 7.80 1.39
C THR A 108 1.83 8.97 2.38
N PRO A 109 1.41 10.19 1.97
CA PRO A 109 1.30 11.33 2.89
C PRO A 109 0.45 11.03 4.13
N ARG A 110 -0.64 10.26 3.94
CA ARG A 110 -1.50 9.78 5.03
C ARG A 110 -0.76 8.81 5.95
N GLN A 111 -0.12 7.78 5.40
CA GLN A 111 0.65 6.80 6.19
C GLN A 111 1.77 7.46 7.00
N TYR A 112 2.51 8.38 6.39
CA TYR A 112 3.55 9.13 7.07
C TYR A 112 2.97 9.95 8.23
N SER A 113 1.90 10.72 7.97
CA SER A 113 1.28 11.56 8.99
C SER A 113 0.73 10.73 10.15
N LEU A 114 0.05 9.62 9.85
CA LEU A 114 -0.51 8.71 10.83
C LEU A 114 0.58 8.07 11.70
N LEU A 115 1.62 7.49 11.07
CA LEU A 115 2.72 6.85 11.79
C LEU A 115 3.46 7.86 12.68
N LYS A 116 3.77 9.04 12.15
CA LYS A 116 4.44 10.10 12.89
C LYS A 116 3.61 10.53 14.10
N ALA A 117 2.34 10.87 13.90
CA ALA A 117 1.47 11.32 14.97
C ALA A 117 1.28 10.24 16.06
N TRP A 118 1.14 8.98 15.65
CA TRP A 118 1.01 7.87 16.58
C TRP A 118 2.27 7.65 17.43
N LEU A 119 3.47 7.70 16.80
CA LEU A 119 4.74 7.61 17.53
C LEU A 119 4.95 8.80 18.48
N GLU A 120 4.60 10.01 18.05
CA GLU A 120 4.71 11.24 18.87
C GLU A 120 3.71 11.24 20.04
N ALA A 121 2.57 10.57 19.89
CA ALA A 121 1.60 10.34 20.95
C ALA A 121 2.03 9.23 21.94
N GLY A 122 3.22 8.65 21.80
CA GLY A 122 3.73 7.59 22.66
C GLY A 122 3.33 6.19 22.23
N ALA A 123 2.99 5.99 20.95
CA ALA A 123 2.61 4.71 20.38
C ALA A 123 1.46 4.00 21.15
N PRO A 124 0.34 4.68 21.44
CA PRO A 124 -0.74 4.09 22.23
C PRO A 124 -1.32 2.83 21.60
N MET A 125 -1.57 1.83 22.44
CA MET A 125 -2.27 0.60 22.07
C MET A 125 -3.79 0.81 21.91
N ASN A 126 -4.33 1.80 22.61
CA ASN A 126 -5.68 1.86 23.20
C ASN A 126 -6.80 0.96 22.62
N THR A 127 -7.13 -0.06 23.41
CA THR A 127 -8.45 -0.74 23.46
C THR A 127 -9.50 0.06 24.26
N GLU A 128 -9.18 1.28 24.70
CA GLU A 128 -9.87 1.98 25.81
C GLU A 128 -11.11 2.80 25.40
N LEU A 129 -11.34 3.06 24.10
CA LEU A 129 -12.63 3.59 23.61
C LEU A 129 -13.78 2.57 23.78
N GLU A 130 -13.44 1.31 24.06
CA GLU A 130 -14.42 0.26 24.36
C GLU A 130 -14.85 0.26 25.84
N TYR A 131 -14.02 0.77 26.77
CA TYR A 131 -14.29 0.67 28.21
C TYR A 131 -15.00 1.90 28.80
N SER A 132 -14.71 3.13 28.35
CA SER A 132 -15.36 4.33 28.92
C SER A 132 -16.85 4.48 28.53
N ASN A 133 -17.29 3.79 27.48
CA ASN A 133 -18.71 3.73 27.08
C ASN A 133 -19.51 2.68 27.87
N TYR A 134 -18.86 1.83 28.66
CA TYR A 134 -19.52 0.79 29.46
C TYR A 134 -19.89 1.23 30.89
N ASP A 135 -19.34 2.36 31.35
CA ASP A 135 -19.53 2.86 32.72
C ASP A 135 -20.64 3.93 32.86
N VAL A 136 -21.50 4.10 31.84
CA VAL A 136 -22.61 5.10 31.85
C VAL A 136 -23.97 4.51 32.27
N GLU A 137 -24.08 3.21 32.51
CA GLU A 137 -25.36 2.56 32.91
C GLU A 137 -25.32 1.88 34.30
N LYS A 138 -24.78 2.55 35.33
CA LYS A 138 -25.06 2.15 36.73
C LYS A 138 -25.39 3.32 37.65
#